data_AF-V6TYC1-F1
#
_entry.id   AF-V6TYC1-F1
#
_cell.length_a   1.000
_cell.length_b   1.000
_cell.length_c   1.000
_cell.angle_alpha   90.00
_cell.angle_beta   90.00
_cell.angle_gamma   90.00
#
_symmetry.space_group_name_H-M   'P 1'
#
loop_
_entity.id
_entity.type
_entity.pdbx_description
1 polymer ?
#
loop_
_entity_poly.entity_id
_entity_poly.type
_entity_poly.pdbx_seq_one_letter_code
_entity_poly.pdbx_strand_id
1 'polypeptide(L)'
;MLFLAGLVAFVLGSDDCPYYTTKIGLKCVHNECVIKDYRGVPSECGGLGYCSEKPVNSWGCVCMHNSVAAGRSCIPPACVEPGTDLECSGNGMCVREKCICSIRHSGTYCEKRIDEVCPDNMVAAEGYCVVEKCRSNDGLICGGHGYCYNDHRYFIPCFCDTDFDYTQSGCYPSSCLGVIDSTDELVVCNGHGECEFESDISRWACDCEKGYVSAGNTCAPSSCVSPDTGSVCGTHGYCTLSSETNTYTCRCLHGYTGAYCEVCAEDAVPIWSGLCLASVCASYDDDGNLLVCNNLGGCNEDPSLPAPKCTCSDEAFPKDGNCYPTYCKTGPREICSGHGTCNYNGCKCEEGYSGVFCEYKIITCPEDETFLDGSCYPSACVIDNTLCSYFGQCVKDEVTGTAHCVCGKNLLQASDGSCVPLACVFNGEVCPGMGPCQLVGQDEYECYCNYFTSTIVDGQCVPYKYLSKNIFGEYIICSGHGRYDLSSGACVCHALYSGPSCEFCAQDTVVINGECYPTSCVNIRHDGTAAVCGNYGQCMLLHETQDPASETYSCACQMYDHETNLCVSNVCMPFAGGPICSGHGYCDGGACVCDSGYLGIQCEY
;
A
#
# COMPACT_ATOMS: atom_id res chain seq x y z
N MET A 1 -2.37 84.75 64.24
CA MET A 1 -3.75 84.81 63.71
C MET A 1 -3.99 83.52 62.94
N LEU A 2 -4.32 82.35 63.51
CA LEU A 2 -5.40 81.92 64.40
C LEU A 2 -6.82 82.29 63.92
N PHE A 3 -7.54 81.23 63.51
CA PHE A 3 -8.95 81.07 63.09
C PHE A 3 -9.36 81.45 61.67
N LEU A 4 -9.33 80.46 60.75
CA LEU A 4 -10.42 80.01 59.84
C LEU A 4 -9.83 79.29 58.61
N ALA A 5 -9.72 77.96 58.67
CA ALA A 5 -9.76 77.09 57.48
C ALA A 5 -10.15 75.64 57.83
N GLY A 6 -10.79 75.43 58.98
CA GLY A 6 -11.46 74.19 59.32
C GLY A 6 -12.95 74.48 59.45
N LEU A 7 -13.65 74.65 58.31
CA LEU A 7 -15.12 74.60 58.16
C LEU A 7 -15.54 75.07 56.75
N VAL A 8 -15.14 74.35 55.70
CA VAL A 8 -15.95 74.28 54.46
C VAL A 8 -15.76 72.89 53.86
N ALA A 9 -16.33 71.89 54.52
CA ALA A 9 -16.58 70.57 53.94
C ALA A 9 -17.79 69.92 54.64
N PHE A 10 -18.83 70.72 54.85
CA PHE A 10 -20.17 70.22 55.12
C PHE A 10 -21.09 71.09 54.26
N VAL A 11 -21.95 70.42 53.49
CA VAL A 11 -22.90 70.96 52.51
C VAL A 11 -22.31 71.08 51.09
N LEU A 12 -22.79 70.16 50.24
CA LEU A 12 -22.49 69.91 48.81
C LEU A 12 -21.27 68.99 48.58
N GLY A 13 -21.55 67.73 48.20
CA GLY A 13 -20.56 66.79 47.74
C GLY A 13 -19.99 67.22 46.40
N SER A 14 -18.81 67.83 46.42
CA SER A 14 -17.90 67.82 45.28
C SER A 14 -16.89 66.70 45.53
N ASP A 15 -17.04 65.59 44.80
CA ASP A 15 -16.07 64.50 44.77
C ASP A 15 -14.74 64.87 44.08
N ASP A 16 -14.60 66.13 43.66
CA ASP A 16 -13.48 66.62 42.86
C ASP A 16 -12.34 67.17 43.72
N CYS A 17 -11.17 66.57 43.51
CA CYS A 17 -9.90 67.07 44.03
C CYS A 17 -9.38 68.26 43.19
N PRO A 18 -8.66 69.22 43.79
CA PRO A 18 -8.03 70.32 43.06
C PRO A 18 -7.08 69.84 41.94
N TYR A 19 -6.83 70.70 40.95
CA TYR A 19 -5.84 70.45 39.89
C TYR A 19 -4.49 69.99 40.48
N TYR A 20 -3.87 69.01 39.83
CA TYR A 20 -2.60 68.36 40.22
C TYR A 20 -2.67 67.44 41.46
N THR A 21 -3.87 67.10 41.93
CA THR A 21 -4.08 66.11 43.00
C THR A 21 -5.03 65.00 42.56
N THR A 22 -4.86 63.80 43.09
CA THR A 22 -5.69 62.62 42.86
C THR A 22 -6.36 62.20 44.16
N LYS A 23 -7.64 61.80 44.10
CA LYS A 23 -8.39 61.29 45.24
C LYS A 23 -7.90 59.90 45.63
N ILE A 24 -7.43 59.76 46.88
CA ILE A 24 -7.02 58.49 47.48
C ILE A 24 -7.79 58.34 48.79
N GLY A 25 -8.77 57.44 48.81
CA GLY A 25 -9.74 57.33 49.90
C GLY A 25 -10.54 58.62 50.08
N LEU A 26 -10.45 59.24 51.26
CA LEU A 26 -11.12 60.50 51.60
C LEU A 26 -10.21 61.74 51.49
N LYS A 27 -8.99 61.59 50.94
CA LYS A 27 -7.97 62.64 50.86
C LYS A 27 -7.59 62.91 49.41
N CYS A 28 -7.26 64.17 49.09
CA CYS A 28 -6.60 64.53 47.84
C CYS A 28 -5.09 64.55 48.03
N VAL A 29 -4.36 63.81 47.20
CA VAL A 29 -2.91 63.62 47.27
C VAL A 29 -2.25 64.19 46.01
N HIS A 30 -1.17 64.94 46.14
CA HIS A 30 -0.47 65.51 45.00
C HIS A 30 0.02 64.42 44.03
N ASN A 31 -0.17 64.63 42.73
CA ASN A 31 0.05 63.62 41.69
C ASN A 31 1.48 63.07 41.67
N GLU A 32 2.47 63.86 42.11
CA GLU A 32 3.87 63.41 42.22
C GLU A 32 4.11 62.33 43.28
N CYS A 33 3.20 62.19 44.25
CA CYS A 33 3.25 61.20 45.32
C CYS A 33 2.28 60.03 45.10
N VAL A 34 1.59 59.97 43.96
CA VAL A 34 0.57 58.94 43.69
C VAL A 34 1.18 57.80 42.91
N ILE A 35 1.19 56.62 43.54
CA ILE A 35 1.71 55.39 42.96
C ILE A 35 0.54 54.44 42.74
N LYS A 36 0.39 53.96 41.51
CA LYS A 36 -0.62 52.96 41.16
C LYS A 36 -0.01 51.56 41.29
N ASP A 37 -0.73 50.65 41.94
CA ASP A 37 -0.34 49.24 41.96
C ASP A 37 -0.54 48.59 40.56
N TYR A 38 -0.16 47.32 40.41
CA TYR A 38 -0.32 46.56 39.16
C TYR A 38 -1.78 46.42 38.67
N ARG A 39 -2.77 46.73 39.52
CA ARG A 39 -4.20 46.76 39.17
C ARG A 39 -4.69 48.17 38.85
N GLY A 40 -3.79 49.15 38.83
CA GLY A 40 -4.11 50.55 38.60
C GLY A 40 -4.69 51.28 39.81
N VAL A 41 -4.68 50.68 41.00
CA VAL A 41 -5.25 51.27 42.21
C VAL A 41 -4.26 52.30 42.78
N PRO A 42 -4.64 53.60 42.88
CA PRO A 42 -3.73 54.63 43.37
C PRO A 42 -3.55 54.55 44.90
N SER A 43 -2.32 54.80 45.34
CA SER A 43 -1.91 54.87 46.74
C SER A 43 -0.97 56.06 46.97
N GLU A 44 -1.03 56.65 48.16
CA GLU A 44 -0.08 57.70 48.57
C GLU A 44 1.25 57.02 48.90
N CYS A 45 2.30 57.34 48.14
CA CYS A 45 3.67 56.86 48.37
C CYS A 45 3.79 55.34 48.50
N GLY A 46 3.06 54.59 47.67
CA GLY A 46 3.04 53.12 47.69
C GLY A 46 2.39 52.52 48.94
N GLY A 47 1.74 53.33 49.78
CA GLY A 47 1.12 52.92 51.04
C GLY A 47 2.07 52.81 52.23
N LEU A 48 3.37 53.13 52.05
CA LEU A 48 4.40 53.04 53.10
C LEU A 48 4.96 54.42 53.52
N GLY A 49 4.34 55.50 53.05
CA GLY A 49 4.76 56.87 53.37
C GLY A 49 3.62 57.86 53.23
N TYR A 50 3.97 59.13 53.38
CA TYR A 50 3.06 60.24 53.16
C TYR A 50 3.70 61.28 52.25
N CYS A 51 2.85 62.02 51.53
CA CYS A 51 3.27 63.08 50.65
C CYS A 51 3.53 64.36 51.44
N SER A 52 4.70 64.97 51.24
CA SER A 52 5.07 66.25 51.84
C SER A 52 5.68 67.17 50.80
N GLU A 53 5.47 68.47 51.00
CA GLU A 53 6.18 69.51 50.25
C GLU A 53 7.67 69.45 50.59
N LYS A 54 8.52 69.51 49.57
CA LYS A 54 9.97 69.62 49.64
C LYS A 54 10.40 71.06 49.32
N PRO A 55 11.62 71.48 49.69
CA PRO A 55 12.09 72.83 49.39
C PRO A 55 11.99 73.12 47.88
N VAL A 56 11.40 74.27 47.54
CA VAL A 56 11.14 74.75 46.16
C VAL A 56 10.02 73.99 45.43
N ASN A 57 8.74 74.31 45.73
CA ASN A 57 7.53 73.94 44.97
C ASN A 57 7.51 72.50 44.40
N SER A 58 8.06 71.53 45.12
CA SER A 58 8.14 70.12 44.69
C SER A 58 7.51 69.24 45.75
N TRP A 59 6.84 68.17 45.34
CA TRP A 59 6.22 67.23 46.26
C TRP A 59 6.96 65.91 46.22
N GLY A 60 7.12 65.27 47.37
CA GLY A 60 7.77 63.98 47.42
C GLY A 60 7.35 63.15 48.62
N CYS A 61 7.65 61.86 48.51
CA CYS A 61 7.32 60.90 49.55
C CYS A 61 8.29 60.98 50.72
N VAL A 62 7.72 60.99 51.92
CA VAL A 62 8.43 60.77 53.18
C VAL A 62 8.08 59.38 53.67
N CYS A 63 9.08 58.51 53.72
CA CYS A 63 8.90 57.09 53.99
C CYS A 63 8.79 56.80 55.49
N MET A 64 7.83 55.96 55.86
CA MET A 64 7.53 55.52 57.22
C MET A 64 7.82 54.01 57.38
N HIS A 65 7.62 53.46 58.57
CA HIS A 65 7.71 52.01 58.82
C HIS A 65 9.02 51.34 58.35
N ASN A 66 10.17 52.03 58.50
CA ASN A 66 11.49 51.58 58.03
C ASN A 66 11.59 51.32 56.51
N SER A 67 10.63 51.78 55.72
CA SER A 67 10.73 51.77 54.25
C SER A 67 11.76 52.79 53.75
N VAL A 68 12.32 52.52 52.58
CA VAL A 68 13.29 53.40 51.89
C VAL A 68 12.65 54.03 50.66
N ALA A 69 13.13 55.21 50.30
CA ALA A 69 12.71 55.86 49.06
C ALA A 69 13.35 55.15 47.87
N ALA A 70 12.52 54.65 46.95
CA ALA A 70 12.95 54.13 45.66
C ALA A 70 12.17 54.87 44.57
N GLY A 71 12.87 55.70 43.80
CA GLY A 71 12.26 56.66 42.88
C GLY A 71 11.23 57.58 43.57
N ARG A 72 9.96 57.49 43.15
CA ARG A 72 8.84 58.29 43.69
C ARG A 72 7.97 57.55 44.72
N SER A 73 8.38 56.34 45.12
CA SER A 73 7.62 55.49 46.06
C SER A 73 8.43 55.18 47.32
N CYS A 74 7.75 54.69 48.35
CA CYS A 74 8.37 54.11 49.53
C CYS A 74 8.26 52.58 49.45
N ILE A 75 9.40 51.89 49.48
CA ILE A 75 9.51 50.45 49.24
C ILE A 75 10.22 49.79 50.44
N PRO A 76 9.86 48.55 50.83
CA PRO A 76 10.59 47.83 51.87
C PRO A 76 12.08 47.68 51.54
N PRO A 77 13.00 47.82 52.52
CA PRO A 77 14.45 47.75 52.26
C PRO A 77 14.89 46.41 51.65
N ALA A 78 14.16 45.33 51.93
CA ALA A 78 14.42 44.00 51.39
C ALA A 78 14.24 43.89 49.85
N CYS A 79 13.60 44.88 49.22
CA CYS A 79 13.38 44.94 47.77
C CYS A 79 14.26 45.97 47.06
N VAL A 80 15.16 46.63 47.78
CA VAL A 80 16.06 47.65 47.21
C VAL A 80 17.48 47.21 47.48
N GLU A 81 18.25 47.03 46.41
CA GLU A 81 19.65 46.62 46.51
C GLU A 81 20.45 47.71 47.27
N PRO A 82 21.26 47.35 48.29
CA PRO A 82 22.02 48.33 49.05
C PRO A 82 22.88 49.23 48.16
N GLY A 83 22.69 50.54 48.26
CA GLY A 83 23.41 51.53 47.45
C GLY A 83 22.72 51.93 46.15
N THR A 84 21.56 51.37 45.86
CA THR A 84 20.69 51.75 44.74
C THR A 84 19.41 52.44 45.24
N ASP A 85 18.71 53.12 44.33
CA ASP A 85 17.40 53.74 44.56
C ASP A 85 16.29 53.13 43.68
N LEU A 86 16.53 51.91 43.19
CA LEU A 86 15.65 51.19 42.28
C LEU A 86 14.93 50.03 42.99
N GLU A 87 13.61 49.98 42.85
CA GLU A 87 12.82 48.81 43.24
C GLU A 87 13.23 47.62 42.36
N CYS A 88 13.68 46.52 43.00
CA CYS A 88 14.09 45.29 42.33
C CYS A 88 15.03 45.53 41.13
N SER A 89 16.02 46.41 41.35
CA SER A 89 17.03 46.84 40.38
C SER A 89 16.45 47.30 39.03
N GLY A 90 15.17 47.72 39.00
CA GLY A 90 14.45 48.11 37.80
C GLY A 90 13.92 46.95 36.94
N ASN A 91 14.19 45.70 37.34
CA ASN A 91 13.91 44.49 36.58
C ASN A 91 12.89 43.57 37.26
N GLY A 92 12.02 44.12 38.11
CA GLY A 92 11.01 43.36 38.81
C GLY A 92 10.06 44.22 39.63
N MET A 93 9.21 43.56 40.41
CA MET A 93 8.23 44.22 41.29
C MET A 93 8.34 43.68 42.71
N CYS A 94 8.28 44.56 43.71
CA CYS A 94 8.29 44.18 45.11
C CYS A 94 6.90 43.72 45.57
N VAL A 95 6.79 42.46 45.96
CA VAL A 95 5.57 41.87 46.49
C VAL A 95 5.88 41.19 47.81
N ARG A 96 5.27 41.67 48.91
CA ARG A 96 5.47 41.12 50.27
C ARG A 96 6.96 41.00 50.65
N GLU A 97 7.70 42.10 50.51
CA GLU A 97 9.13 42.19 50.85
C GLU A 97 10.05 41.27 50.04
N LYS A 98 9.60 40.81 48.86
CA LYS A 98 10.42 40.04 47.92
C LYS A 98 10.27 40.57 46.50
N CYS A 99 11.37 40.54 45.75
CA CYS A 99 11.35 40.87 44.34
C CYS A 99 10.84 39.69 43.50
N ILE A 100 9.84 39.97 42.67
CA ILE A 100 9.41 39.09 41.58
C ILE A 100 10.04 39.65 40.31
N CYS A 101 11.01 38.93 39.76
CA CYS A 101 11.77 39.39 38.60
C CYS A 101 10.95 39.30 37.31
N SER A 102 11.12 40.30 36.47
CA SER A 102 10.73 40.28 35.07
C SER A 102 11.44 39.15 34.36
N ILE A 103 10.88 38.72 33.23
CA ILE A 103 11.50 37.72 32.36
C ILE A 103 12.98 38.08 32.07
N ARG A 104 13.84 37.07 32.02
CA ARG A 104 15.30 37.17 31.79
C ARG A 104 16.14 37.77 32.92
N HIS A 105 15.57 38.03 34.10
CA HIS A 105 16.32 38.49 35.27
C HIS A 105 16.16 37.56 36.48
N SER A 106 17.22 37.42 37.27
CA SER A 106 17.27 36.62 38.49
C SER A 106 18.12 37.33 39.55
N GLY A 107 18.19 36.76 40.75
CA GLY A 107 18.87 37.37 41.89
C GLY A 107 17.90 37.85 42.96
N THR A 108 18.44 38.27 44.11
CA THR A 108 17.61 38.67 45.27
C THR A 108 16.87 39.97 44.99
N TYR A 109 17.48 40.84 44.19
CA TYR A 109 16.98 42.14 43.76
C TYR A 109 16.77 42.19 42.24
N CYS A 110 16.75 41.05 41.54
CA CYS A 110 16.66 40.97 40.07
C CYS A 110 17.86 41.63 39.35
N GLU A 111 19.02 41.57 39.98
CA GLU A 111 20.26 42.23 39.55
C GLU A 111 21.04 41.46 38.48
N LYS A 112 20.70 40.19 38.19
CA LYS A 112 21.44 39.31 37.27
C LYS A 112 20.64 39.01 36.00
N ARG A 113 21.29 39.06 34.82
CA ARG A 113 20.75 38.48 33.58
C ARG A 113 20.91 36.97 33.54
N ILE A 114 19.92 36.28 32.98
CA ILE A 114 19.88 34.82 32.88
C ILE A 114 20.73 34.28 31.71
N ASP A 115 21.16 35.13 30.78
CA ASP A 115 21.77 34.77 29.49
C ASP A 115 23.17 34.09 29.56
N GLU A 116 23.77 33.88 30.75
CA GLU A 116 25.15 33.39 30.90
C GLU A 116 25.31 31.98 31.54
N VAL A 117 24.23 31.31 31.95
CA VAL A 117 24.32 29.95 32.53
C VAL A 117 23.21 29.05 32.00
N CYS A 118 23.53 28.22 30.99
CA CYS A 118 22.64 27.15 30.57
C CYS A 118 22.82 25.89 31.43
N PRO A 119 21.74 25.11 31.68
CA PRO A 119 21.84 23.81 32.33
C PRO A 119 22.78 22.86 31.58
N ASP A 120 23.34 21.87 32.29
CA ASP A 120 24.23 20.86 31.71
C ASP A 120 23.58 20.19 30.47
N ASN A 121 24.36 20.09 29.39
CA ASN A 121 23.99 19.60 28.05
C ASN A 121 23.19 20.56 27.15
N MET A 122 22.89 21.79 27.59
CA MET A 122 22.28 22.82 26.75
C MET A 122 23.29 23.91 26.36
N VAL A 123 23.05 24.55 25.22
CA VAL A 123 23.85 25.65 24.70
C VAL A 123 23.00 26.92 24.57
N ALA A 124 23.63 28.08 24.75
CA ALA A 124 22.97 29.35 24.50
C ALA A 124 22.86 29.61 22.98
N ALA A 125 21.65 29.94 22.53
CA ALA A 125 21.34 30.39 21.17
C ALA A 125 20.23 31.46 21.26
N GLU A 126 20.45 32.63 20.65
CA GLU A 126 19.51 33.77 20.68
C GLU A 126 18.99 34.19 22.08
N GLY A 127 19.79 33.96 23.12
CA GLY A 127 19.42 34.24 24.52
C GLY A 127 18.46 33.21 25.14
N TYR A 128 18.34 32.02 24.55
CA TYR A 128 17.65 30.86 25.11
C TYR A 128 18.65 29.70 25.29
N CYS A 129 18.34 28.77 26.20
CA CYS A 129 19.07 27.51 26.32
C CYS A 129 18.38 26.44 25.50
N VAL A 130 19.07 25.94 24.47
CA VAL A 130 18.58 24.91 23.56
C VAL A 130 19.49 23.69 23.57
N VAL A 131 19.01 22.54 23.11
CA VAL A 131 19.88 21.39 22.83
C VAL A 131 20.93 21.76 21.78
N GLU A 132 22.15 21.22 21.88
CA GLU A 132 23.29 21.59 21.01
C GLU A 132 22.94 21.58 19.52
N LYS A 133 22.24 20.54 19.06
CA LYS A 133 21.79 20.37 17.67
C LYS A 133 20.77 21.40 17.17
N CYS A 134 20.14 22.17 18.06
CA CYS A 134 19.27 23.27 17.66
C CYS A 134 20.05 24.55 17.35
N ARG A 135 21.32 24.65 17.76
CA ARG A 135 22.13 25.84 17.51
C ARG A 135 22.91 25.66 16.21
N SER A 136 22.63 26.53 15.26
CA SER A 136 23.39 26.63 14.01
C SER A 136 24.78 27.22 14.21
N ASN A 137 25.65 27.07 13.21
CA ASN A 137 27.04 27.54 13.27
C ASN A 137 27.16 29.06 13.46
N ASP A 138 26.16 29.81 13.00
CA ASP A 138 26.01 31.27 13.18
C ASP A 138 25.44 31.67 14.55
N GLY A 139 25.10 30.69 15.41
CA GLY A 139 24.55 30.90 16.74
C GLY A 139 23.03 31.11 16.79
N LEU A 140 22.33 31.02 15.65
CA LEU A 140 20.88 31.12 15.57
C LEU A 140 20.21 29.79 15.93
N ILE A 141 18.97 29.85 16.42
CA ILE A 141 18.16 28.65 16.63
C ILE A 141 17.65 28.18 15.26
N CYS A 142 18.03 26.97 14.87
CA CYS A 142 17.67 26.37 13.57
C CYS A 142 17.96 27.28 12.37
N GLY A 143 19.07 28.02 12.41
CA GLY A 143 19.48 28.96 11.35
C GLY A 143 18.55 30.15 11.17
N GLY A 144 17.63 30.39 12.12
CA GLY A 144 16.56 31.38 11.98
C GLY A 144 15.41 30.98 11.06
N HIS A 145 15.43 29.75 10.53
CA HIS A 145 14.50 29.25 9.50
C HIS A 145 13.78 27.97 9.95
N GLY A 146 13.39 27.92 11.22
CA GLY A 146 12.65 26.81 11.75
C GLY A 146 12.35 26.90 13.24
N TYR A 147 11.71 25.85 13.73
CA TYR A 147 11.34 25.69 15.12
C TYR A 147 12.17 24.59 15.79
N CYS A 148 12.79 24.91 16.94
CA CYS A 148 13.51 23.94 17.76
C CYS A 148 12.60 23.21 18.74
N TYR A 149 12.56 21.89 18.66
CA TYR A 149 12.03 21.02 19.70
C TYR A 149 13.12 20.72 20.73
N ASN A 150 13.04 21.43 21.86
CA ASN A 150 14.08 21.45 22.89
C ASN A 150 14.07 20.20 23.80
N ASP A 151 14.31 19.02 23.20
CA ASP A 151 14.37 17.72 23.88
C ASP A 151 15.52 16.87 23.30
N HIS A 152 16.46 16.46 24.16
CA HIS A 152 17.66 15.71 23.78
C HIS A 152 17.40 14.33 23.17
N ARG A 153 16.17 13.80 23.27
CA ARG A 153 15.81 12.49 22.72
C ARG A 153 15.53 12.51 21.22
N TYR A 154 15.33 13.68 20.62
CA TYR A 154 15.02 13.80 19.20
C TYR A 154 16.29 13.81 18.36
N PHE A 155 16.33 12.94 17.35
CA PHE A 155 17.47 12.85 16.44
C PHE A 155 17.61 14.09 15.55
N ILE A 156 16.46 14.62 15.10
CA ILE A 156 16.29 15.85 14.32
C ILE A 156 15.45 16.82 15.17
N PRO A 157 16.06 17.80 15.84
CA PRO A 157 15.35 18.69 16.74
C PRO A 157 14.85 19.97 16.08
N CYS A 158 15.30 20.30 14.86
CA CYS A 158 14.83 21.47 14.10
C CYS A 158 13.80 21.07 13.05
N PHE A 159 12.65 21.73 13.09
CA PHE A 159 11.60 21.64 12.08
C PHE A 159 11.69 22.88 11.21
N CYS A 160 12.14 22.71 9.97
CA CYS A 160 12.45 23.81 9.08
C CYS A 160 11.18 24.43 8.46
N ASP A 161 11.29 25.71 8.12
CA ASP A 161 10.28 26.42 7.35
C ASP A 161 10.14 25.83 5.93
N THR A 162 9.10 26.25 5.20
CA THR A 162 8.90 25.80 3.81
C THR A 162 10.10 26.22 2.94
N ASP A 163 10.57 25.29 2.09
CA ASP A 163 11.76 25.44 1.21
C ASP A 163 13.12 25.43 1.95
N PHE A 164 13.13 24.99 3.20
CA PHE A 164 14.35 24.75 3.98
C PHE A 164 14.40 23.30 4.45
N ASP A 165 15.58 22.70 4.40
CA ASP A 165 15.83 21.35 4.95
C ASP A 165 16.85 21.39 6.08
N TYR A 166 16.73 20.40 6.96
CA TYR A 166 17.61 20.25 8.10
C TYR A 166 18.93 19.61 7.68
N THR A 167 20.03 20.30 7.98
CA THR A 167 21.40 19.77 7.96
C THR A 167 21.88 19.57 9.40
N GLN A 168 23.05 18.95 9.59
CA GLN A 168 23.64 18.81 10.93
C GLN A 168 23.88 20.14 11.66
N SER A 169 23.84 21.27 10.94
CA SER A 169 24.04 22.62 11.46
C SER A 169 22.80 23.52 11.38
N GLY A 170 21.59 22.95 11.23
CA GLY A 170 20.31 23.69 11.26
C GLY A 170 19.58 23.73 9.93
N CYS A 171 18.66 24.67 9.75
CA CYS A 171 17.82 24.76 8.56
C CYS A 171 18.46 25.64 7.48
N TYR A 172 18.58 25.10 6.27
CA TYR A 172 19.18 25.80 5.12
C TYR A 172 18.27 25.70 3.90
N PRO A 173 18.32 26.68 2.98
CA PRO A 173 17.50 26.65 1.77
C PRO A 173 17.73 25.37 0.97
N SER A 174 16.67 24.65 0.63
CA SER A 174 16.74 23.40 -0.15
C SER A 174 17.44 23.58 -1.51
N SER A 175 17.38 24.80 -2.09
CA SER A 175 18.04 25.14 -3.34
C SER A 175 19.56 25.30 -3.24
N CYS A 176 20.15 25.21 -2.05
CA CYS A 176 21.59 25.25 -1.81
C CYS A 176 22.14 23.91 -1.29
N LEU A 177 21.30 22.88 -1.17
CA LEU A 177 21.69 21.61 -0.57
C LEU A 177 22.00 20.57 -1.64
N GLY A 178 23.15 19.93 -1.49
CA GLY A 178 23.61 18.80 -2.31
C GLY A 178 23.80 17.55 -1.46
N VAL A 179 23.65 16.37 -2.06
CA VAL A 179 23.97 15.09 -1.43
C VAL A 179 25.41 14.72 -1.79
N ILE A 180 26.25 14.45 -0.79
CA ILE A 180 27.61 13.93 -1.01
C ILE A 180 27.59 12.41 -0.79
N ASP A 181 27.43 11.66 -1.87
CA ASP A 181 27.60 10.20 -1.93
C ASP A 181 26.78 9.42 -0.86
N SER A 182 27.00 8.10 -0.76
CA SER A 182 26.21 7.07 -0.03
C SER A 182 25.78 7.28 1.43
N THR A 183 26.03 8.43 2.06
CA THR A 183 25.59 8.75 3.44
C THR A 183 24.25 9.47 3.51
N ASP A 184 23.65 9.86 2.36
CA ASP A 184 22.44 10.70 2.28
C ASP A 184 22.57 12.03 3.07
N GLU A 185 23.81 12.47 3.31
CA GLU A 185 24.07 13.70 4.06
C GLU A 185 23.94 14.93 3.17
N LEU A 186 23.08 15.87 3.57
CA LEU A 186 22.89 17.15 2.91
C LEU A 186 23.98 18.13 3.32
N VAL A 187 24.75 18.60 2.34
CA VAL A 187 25.84 19.57 2.53
C VAL A 187 25.54 20.84 1.73
N VAL A 188 25.64 21.98 2.41
CA VAL A 188 25.46 23.31 1.81
C VAL A 188 26.53 23.51 0.74
N CYS A 189 26.10 23.74 -0.50
CA CYS A 189 26.95 24.01 -1.66
C CYS A 189 28.07 22.99 -1.88
N ASN A 190 27.85 21.72 -1.48
CA ASN A 190 28.87 20.65 -1.44
C ASN A 190 30.17 21.04 -0.71
N GLY A 191 30.10 21.98 0.23
CA GLY A 191 31.24 22.43 1.03
C GLY A 191 32.22 23.36 0.29
N HIS A 192 31.87 23.83 -0.91
CA HIS A 192 32.72 24.66 -1.76
C HIS A 192 32.09 26.00 -2.12
N GLY A 193 31.23 26.52 -1.25
CA GLY A 193 30.58 27.81 -1.41
C GLY A 193 29.72 28.19 -0.22
N GLU A 194 29.22 29.42 -0.24
CA GLU A 194 28.27 29.96 0.74
C GLU A 194 26.90 30.13 0.08
N CYS A 195 25.82 29.87 0.82
CA CYS A 195 24.46 30.04 0.30
C CYS A 195 23.98 31.46 0.53
N GLU A 196 23.79 32.21 -0.55
CA GLU A 196 23.38 33.61 -0.52
C GLU A 196 22.04 33.83 -1.24
N PHE A 197 21.29 34.85 -0.80
CA PHE A 197 20.06 35.23 -1.47
C PHE A 197 20.36 36.15 -2.65
N GLU A 198 20.19 35.63 -3.87
CA GLU A 198 20.36 36.42 -5.10
C GLU A 198 19.10 37.24 -5.40
N SER A 199 19.21 38.56 -5.24
CA SER A 199 18.09 39.49 -5.45
C SER A 199 17.54 39.49 -6.87
N ASP A 200 18.41 39.31 -7.87
CA ASP A 200 18.08 39.45 -9.29
C ASP A 200 17.16 38.32 -9.79
N ILE A 201 17.34 37.13 -9.22
CA ILE A 201 16.55 35.93 -9.52
C ILE A 201 15.64 35.50 -8.37
N SER A 202 15.58 36.31 -7.30
CA SER A 202 14.75 36.13 -6.10
C SER A 202 14.80 34.70 -5.55
N ARG A 203 15.99 34.13 -5.44
CA ARG A 203 16.21 32.77 -4.92
C ARG A 203 17.52 32.67 -4.16
N TRP A 204 17.64 31.64 -3.33
CA TRP A 204 18.90 31.24 -2.72
C TRP A 204 19.76 30.45 -3.71
N ALA A 205 21.03 30.82 -3.83
CA ALA A 205 22.00 30.18 -4.70
C ALA A 205 23.38 30.14 -4.04
N CYS A 206 24.24 29.25 -4.53
CA CYS A 206 25.59 29.09 -4.01
C CYS A 206 26.56 30.08 -4.66
N ASP A 207 27.19 30.93 -3.85
CA ASP A 207 28.40 31.65 -4.23
C ASP A 207 29.61 30.73 -4.05
N CYS A 208 30.22 30.33 -5.17
CA CYS A 208 31.22 29.28 -5.19
C CYS A 208 32.65 29.78 -5.01
N GLU A 209 33.45 29.01 -4.28
CA GLU A 209 34.88 29.28 -4.10
C GLU A 209 35.64 29.27 -5.44
N LYS A 210 36.81 29.91 -5.45
CA LYS A 210 37.67 29.96 -6.65
C LYS A 210 38.04 28.55 -7.12
N GLY A 211 37.73 28.25 -8.39
CA GLY A 211 37.96 26.94 -9.01
C GLY A 211 36.71 26.05 -9.05
N TYR A 212 35.63 26.50 -8.43
CA TYR A 212 34.30 25.91 -8.49
C TYR A 212 33.35 26.85 -9.24
N VAL A 213 32.30 26.29 -9.81
CA VAL A 213 31.21 27.02 -10.45
C VAL A 213 29.88 26.42 -10.01
N SER A 214 28.82 27.22 -10.08
CA SER A 214 27.47 26.77 -9.78
C SER A 214 27.04 25.68 -10.77
N ALA A 215 26.58 24.56 -10.24
CA ALA A 215 26.06 23.42 -10.96
C ALA A 215 24.77 22.93 -10.29
N GLY A 216 23.63 23.40 -10.81
CA GLY A 216 22.33 23.20 -10.17
C GLY A 216 22.25 23.94 -8.83
N ASN A 217 22.03 23.19 -7.75
CA ASN A 217 21.89 23.70 -6.38
C ASN A 217 23.21 23.72 -5.59
N THR A 218 24.34 23.42 -6.24
CA THR A 218 25.62 23.16 -5.55
C THR A 218 26.81 23.75 -6.29
N CYS A 219 27.98 23.76 -5.65
CA CYS A 219 29.24 24.08 -6.31
C CYS A 219 29.95 22.82 -6.78
N ALA A 220 30.41 22.83 -8.04
CA ALA A 220 31.19 21.74 -8.62
C ALA A 220 32.50 22.27 -9.23
N PRO A 221 33.58 21.46 -9.25
CA PRO A 221 34.84 21.86 -9.87
C PRO A 221 34.63 22.32 -11.32
N SER A 222 35.19 23.47 -11.68
CA SER A 222 34.95 24.08 -12.99
C SER A 222 35.40 23.19 -14.16
N SER A 223 36.38 22.30 -13.94
CA SER A 223 36.86 21.34 -14.94
C SER A 223 35.93 20.16 -15.18
N CYS A 224 34.90 19.98 -14.36
CA CYS A 224 33.89 18.93 -14.50
C CYS A 224 32.53 19.46 -14.99
N VAL A 225 32.36 20.77 -15.10
CA VAL A 225 31.10 21.38 -15.51
C VAL A 225 31.16 21.71 -16.99
N SER A 226 30.25 21.11 -17.76
CA SER A 226 30.15 21.35 -19.21
C SER A 226 29.86 22.83 -19.49
N PRO A 227 30.68 23.54 -20.29
CA PRO A 227 30.44 24.95 -20.61
C PRO A 227 29.15 25.19 -21.38
N ASP A 228 28.69 24.20 -22.16
CA ASP A 228 27.52 24.34 -23.02
C ASP A 228 26.20 24.09 -22.27
N THR A 229 26.22 23.15 -21.31
CA THR A 229 24.99 22.70 -20.61
C THR A 229 24.94 23.10 -19.14
N GLY A 230 26.06 23.47 -18.52
CA GLY A 230 26.16 23.75 -17.08
C GLY A 230 26.03 22.50 -16.19
N SER A 231 26.00 21.30 -16.78
CA SER A 231 25.85 20.04 -16.05
C SER A 231 27.21 19.46 -15.61
N VAL A 232 27.24 18.82 -14.44
CA VAL A 232 28.42 18.09 -13.97
C VAL A 232 28.55 16.79 -14.76
N CYS A 233 29.66 16.63 -15.47
CA CYS A 233 29.96 15.45 -16.30
C CYS A 233 28.78 15.03 -17.18
N GLY A 234 28.09 16.01 -17.78
CA GLY A 234 27.03 15.75 -18.75
C GLY A 234 25.83 15.01 -18.17
N THR A 235 25.73 14.89 -16.84
CA THR A 235 24.85 13.96 -16.10
C THR A 235 25.10 12.46 -16.32
N HIS A 236 26.17 12.10 -17.02
CA HIS A 236 26.50 10.72 -17.40
C HIS A 236 27.88 10.29 -16.90
N GLY A 237 28.28 10.79 -15.73
CA GLY A 237 29.56 10.48 -15.12
C GLY A 237 29.70 11.09 -13.74
N TYR A 238 30.83 10.80 -13.12
CA TYR A 238 31.18 11.30 -11.79
C TYR A 238 32.42 12.18 -11.89
N CYS A 239 32.39 13.34 -11.25
CA CYS A 239 33.58 14.16 -11.11
C CYS A 239 34.48 13.53 -10.05
N THR A 240 35.72 13.17 -10.44
CA THR A 240 36.66 12.47 -9.57
C THR A 240 37.98 13.22 -9.51
N LEU A 241 38.64 13.21 -8.35
CA LEU A 241 39.97 13.77 -8.20
C LEU A 241 41.01 12.77 -8.72
N SER A 242 41.71 13.12 -9.79
CA SER A 242 42.83 12.30 -10.28
C SER A 242 44.02 12.42 -9.32
N SER A 243 44.42 11.30 -8.73
CA SER A 243 45.56 11.24 -7.81
C SER A 243 46.90 11.55 -8.50
N GLU A 244 46.97 11.41 -9.83
CA GLU A 244 48.20 11.62 -10.60
C GLU A 244 48.44 13.09 -10.91
N THR A 245 47.38 13.81 -11.29
CA THR A 245 47.47 15.21 -11.72
C THR A 245 47.01 16.20 -10.64
N ASN A 246 46.38 15.70 -9.57
CA ASN A 246 45.73 16.51 -8.53
C ASN A 246 44.70 17.49 -9.14
N THR A 247 43.99 17.05 -10.18
CA THR A 247 42.94 17.81 -10.88
C THR A 247 41.66 17.00 -10.94
N TYR A 248 40.52 17.69 -10.91
CA TYR A 248 39.22 17.06 -11.09
C TYR A 248 38.93 16.75 -12.56
N THR A 249 38.54 15.51 -12.84
CA THR A 249 38.19 15.02 -14.17
C THR A 249 36.92 14.18 -14.13
N CYS A 250 36.13 14.23 -15.19
CA CYS A 250 34.96 13.38 -15.33
C CYS A 250 35.34 11.93 -15.62
N ARG A 251 34.82 11.01 -14.81
CA ARG A 251 34.83 9.58 -15.07
C ARG A 251 33.45 9.17 -15.55
N CYS A 252 33.34 8.88 -16.85
CA CYS A 252 32.07 8.60 -17.50
C CYS A 252 31.48 7.26 -17.09
N LEU A 253 30.14 7.20 -17.07
CA LEU A 253 29.39 5.95 -17.04
C LEU A 253 29.73 5.14 -18.28
N HIS A 254 29.54 3.82 -18.19
CA HIS A 254 29.67 2.96 -19.35
C HIS A 254 28.69 3.40 -20.45
N GLY A 255 29.15 3.42 -21.70
CA GLY A 255 28.37 3.93 -22.83
C GLY A 255 28.60 5.40 -23.16
N TYR A 256 29.35 6.14 -22.34
CA TYR A 256 29.65 7.56 -22.53
C TYR A 256 31.15 7.84 -22.60
N THR A 257 31.52 8.90 -23.33
CA THR A 257 32.89 9.39 -23.50
C THR A 257 32.91 10.90 -23.71
N GLY A 258 34.11 11.47 -23.80
CA GLY A 258 34.32 12.92 -23.87
C GLY A 258 34.87 13.49 -22.56
N ALA A 259 35.23 14.78 -22.59
CA ALA A 259 35.82 15.44 -21.41
C ALA A 259 34.77 15.63 -20.30
N TYR A 260 33.50 15.72 -20.68
CA TYR A 260 32.35 15.90 -19.79
C TYR A 260 31.29 14.80 -20.00
N CYS A 261 31.65 13.64 -20.57
CA CYS A 261 30.73 12.52 -20.80
C CYS A 261 29.52 12.87 -21.69
N GLU A 262 29.75 13.74 -22.66
CA GLU A 262 28.72 14.34 -23.51
C GLU A 262 28.47 13.57 -24.82
N VAL A 263 29.30 12.57 -25.14
CA VAL A 263 29.23 11.81 -26.38
C VAL A 263 29.05 10.33 -26.08
N CYS A 264 28.30 9.60 -26.92
CA CYS A 264 28.24 8.15 -26.83
C CYS A 264 29.62 7.52 -27.11
N ALA A 265 29.97 6.52 -26.31
CA ALA A 265 31.09 5.64 -26.60
C ALA A 265 30.86 4.89 -27.92
N GLU A 266 31.95 4.45 -28.57
CA GLU A 266 31.90 3.83 -29.91
C GLU A 266 31.05 2.55 -29.94
N ASP A 267 31.02 1.81 -28.83
CA ASP A 267 30.28 0.57 -28.64
C ASP A 267 28.91 0.76 -27.97
N ALA A 268 28.45 2.00 -27.80
CA ALA A 268 27.14 2.30 -27.23
C ALA A 268 26.05 2.42 -28.30
N VAL A 269 24.82 2.08 -27.93
CA VAL A 269 23.63 2.26 -28.76
C VAL A 269 23.02 3.64 -28.46
N PRO A 270 22.97 4.56 -29.43
CA PRO A 270 22.31 5.86 -29.23
C PRO A 270 20.79 5.67 -29.24
N ILE A 271 20.14 6.05 -28.13
CA ILE A 271 18.67 5.95 -28.00
C ILE A 271 18.02 7.22 -28.54
N TRP A 272 18.34 8.38 -27.95
CA TRP A 272 17.79 9.67 -28.33
C TRP A 272 18.59 10.83 -27.71
N SER A 273 18.81 11.91 -28.46
CA SER A 273 19.31 13.22 -27.96
C SER A 273 20.42 13.16 -26.89
N GLY A 274 21.50 12.42 -27.15
CA GLY A 274 22.64 12.31 -26.22
C GLY A 274 22.50 11.26 -25.11
N LEU A 275 21.40 10.50 -25.08
CA LEU A 275 21.26 9.31 -24.24
C LEU A 275 21.85 8.09 -24.96
N CYS A 276 22.77 7.41 -24.27
CA CYS A 276 23.55 6.30 -24.78
C CYS A 276 23.33 5.09 -23.87
N LEU A 277 23.16 3.91 -24.47
CA LEU A 277 23.03 2.66 -23.75
C LEU A 277 24.23 1.78 -24.05
N ALA A 278 24.90 1.24 -23.03
CA ALA A 278 25.93 0.24 -23.26
C ALA A 278 25.36 -0.95 -24.07
N SER A 279 26.02 -1.31 -25.18
CA SER A 279 25.49 -2.34 -26.11
C SER A 279 25.21 -3.70 -25.47
N VAL A 280 25.94 -4.06 -24.40
CA VAL A 280 25.70 -5.31 -23.66
C VAL A 280 24.34 -5.34 -22.95
N CYS A 281 23.72 -4.19 -22.71
CA CYS A 281 22.37 -4.08 -22.16
C CYS A 281 21.29 -3.92 -23.23
N ALA A 282 21.70 -3.79 -24.50
CA ALA A 282 20.79 -3.68 -25.62
C ALA A 282 20.27 -5.06 -26.03
N SER A 283 18.97 -5.13 -26.27
CA SER A 283 18.23 -6.28 -26.82
C SER A 283 17.28 -5.76 -27.89
N TYR A 284 16.71 -6.66 -28.68
CA TYR A 284 15.73 -6.29 -29.71
C TYR A 284 14.57 -7.28 -29.70
N ASP A 285 13.35 -6.78 -29.89
CA ASP A 285 12.18 -7.65 -30.14
C ASP A 285 12.18 -8.19 -31.59
N ASP A 286 11.19 -9.02 -31.91
CA ASP A 286 11.03 -9.63 -33.24
C ASP A 286 10.82 -8.57 -34.36
N ASP A 287 10.35 -7.38 -34.00
CA ASP A 287 10.16 -6.24 -34.91
C ASP A 287 11.41 -5.35 -35.03
N GLY A 288 12.49 -5.67 -34.30
CA GLY A 288 13.74 -4.93 -34.30
C GLY A 288 13.74 -3.68 -33.42
N ASN A 289 12.75 -3.51 -32.54
CA ASN A 289 12.72 -2.39 -31.59
C ASN A 289 13.71 -2.63 -30.46
N LEU A 290 14.47 -1.58 -30.10
CA LEU A 290 15.43 -1.63 -29.00
C LEU A 290 14.73 -1.83 -27.65
N LEU A 291 15.17 -2.85 -26.91
CA LEU A 291 14.77 -3.17 -25.56
C LEU A 291 15.99 -3.04 -24.62
N VAL A 292 15.79 -2.50 -23.43
CA VAL A 292 16.82 -2.51 -22.37
C VAL A 292 16.63 -3.76 -21.53
N CYS A 293 17.60 -4.68 -21.57
CA CYS A 293 17.54 -5.93 -20.80
C CYS A 293 16.21 -6.69 -20.95
N ASN A 294 15.72 -6.83 -22.19
CA ASN A 294 14.43 -7.42 -22.57
C ASN A 294 13.20 -6.81 -21.90
N ASN A 295 13.26 -5.55 -21.43
CA ASN A 295 12.23 -4.90 -20.59
C ASN A 295 11.94 -5.65 -19.27
N LEU A 296 12.89 -6.46 -18.81
CA LEU A 296 12.78 -7.29 -17.60
C LEU A 296 13.88 -6.95 -16.58
N GLY A 297 14.52 -5.80 -16.75
CA GLY A 297 15.59 -5.33 -15.90
C GLY A 297 16.06 -3.93 -16.30
N GLY A 298 16.99 -3.41 -15.51
CA GLY A 298 17.71 -2.17 -15.80
C GLY A 298 19.17 -2.44 -16.17
N CYS A 299 19.76 -1.55 -16.97
CA CYS A 299 21.20 -1.57 -17.20
C CYS A 299 21.91 -0.96 -16.00
N ASN A 300 22.84 -1.70 -15.39
CA ASN A 300 23.73 -1.17 -14.38
C ASN A 300 25.03 -0.75 -15.07
N GLU A 301 25.22 0.56 -15.20
CA GLU A 301 26.36 1.21 -15.86
C GLU A 301 27.36 1.80 -14.86
N ASP A 302 27.35 1.31 -13.61
CA ASP A 302 28.27 1.75 -12.57
C ASP A 302 29.74 1.60 -13.03
N PRO A 303 30.51 2.69 -13.06
CA PRO A 303 31.89 2.69 -13.52
C PRO A 303 32.86 1.97 -12.57
N SER A 304 32.40 1.57 -11.38
CA SER A 304 33.13 0.64 -10.50
C SER A 304 33.08 -0.81 -10.99
N LEU A 305 32.13 -1.16 -11.87
CA LEU A 305 32.02 -2.48 -12.45
C LEU A 305 33.03 -2.67 -13.60
N PRO A 306 33.60 -3.89 -13.77
CA PRO A 306 34.49 -4.20 -14.89
C PRO A 306 33.84 -4.01 -16.26
N ALA A 307 32.52 -4.18 -16.32
CA ALA A 307 31.68 -3.99 -17.50
C ALA A 307 30.22 -3.75 -17.05
N PRO A 308 29.41 -3.04 -17.85
CA PRO A 308 28.00 -2.87 -17.60
C PRO A 308 27.26 -4.22 -17.66
N LYS A 309 26.17 -4.34 -16.91
CA LYS A 309 25.39 -5.59 -16.83
C LYS A 309 23.91 -5.34 -16.61
N CYS A 310 23.07 -6.21 -17.16
CA CYS A 310 21.66 -6.23 -16.83
C CYS A 310 21.42 -6.67 -15.38
N THR A 311 20.61 -5.90 -14.67
CA THR A 311 20.08 -6.24 -13.34
C THR A 311 18.61 -6.55 -13.50
N CYS A 312 18.24 -7.82 -13.32
CA CYS A 312 16.89 -8.30 -13.60
C CYS A 312 15.92 -7.99 -12.47
N SER A 313 14.66 -7.73 -12.83
CA SER A 313 13.53 -7.62 -11.91
C SER A 313 13.21 -8.97 -11.24
N ASP A 314 12.43 -8.95 -10.16
CA ASP A 314 12.15 -10.13 -9.32
C ASP A 314 11.55 -11.33 -10.09
N GLU A 315 10.78 -11.07 -11.15
CA GLU A 315 10.16 -12.11 -11.99
C GLU A 315 11.04 -12.57 -13.16
N ALA A 316 12.29 -12.11 -13.22
CA ALA A 316 13.24 -12.41 -14.27
C ALA A 316 14.56 -12.97 -13.72
N PHE A 317 15.30 -13.67 -14.57
CA PHE A 317 16.60 -14.21 -14.23
C PHE A 317 17.66 -13.88 -15.29
N PRO A 318 18.93 -13.71 -14.88
CA PRO A 318 20.00 -13.38 -15.80
C PRO A 318 20.47 -14.61 -16.58
N LYS A 319 20.59 -14.48 -17.90
CA LYS A 319 21.26 -15.44 -18.78
C LYS A 319 21.92 -14.71 -19.95
N ASP A 320 23.15 -15.09 -20.28
CA ASP A 320 23.91 -14.57 -21.43
C ASP A 320 23.93 -13.03 -21.52
N GLY A 321 24.03 -12.37 -20.36
CA GLY A 321 24.09 -10.90 -20.27
C GLY A 321 22.74 -10.19 -20.29
N ASN A 322 21.62 -10.90 -20.47
CA ASN A 322 20.26 -10.34 -20.54
C ASN A 322 19.31 -10.97 -19.50
N CYS A 323 18.08 -10.45 -19.41
CA CYS A 323 17.05 -10.89 -18.48
C CYS A 323 15.96 -11.67 -19.21
N TYR A 324 15.51 -12.76 -18.59
CA TYR A 324 14.46 -13.61 -19.13
C TYR A 324 13.40 -13.92 -18.07
N PRO A 325 12.12 -14.05 -18.44
CA PRO A 325 11.07 -14.38 -17.49
C PRO A 325 11.30 -15.72 -16.80
N THR A 326 11.05 -15.78 -15.49
CA THR A 326 11.20 -16.98 -14.68
C THR A 326 10.33 -18.15 -15.13
N TYR A 327 9.17 -17.89 -15.75
CA TYR A 327 8.29 -18.93 -16.29
C TYR A 327 8.83 -19.61 -17.55
N CYS A 328 9.98 -19.20 -18.10
CA CYS A 328 10.67 -19.93 -19.18
C CYS A 328 11.87 -20.75 -18.67
N LYS A 329 12.17 -20.66 -17.37
CA LYS A 329 13.36 -21.27 -16.77
C LYS A 329 13.15 -22.77 -16.58
N THR A 330 13.99 -23.58 -17.20
CA THR A 330 13.98 -25.04 -17.06
C THR A 330 15.15 -25.59 -16.27
N GLY A 331 16.18 -24.77 -16.05
CA GLY A 331 17.38 -25.15 -15.30
C GLY A 331 18.16 -23.93 -14.79
N PRO A 332 19.32 -24.13 -14.15
CA PRO A 332 20.11 -23.05 -13.55
C PRO A 332 20.54 -21.97 -14.55
N ARG A 333 20.74 -22.35 -15.82
CA ARG A 333 21.08 -21.46 -16.95
C ARG A 333 20.36 -21.87 -18.25
N GLU A 334 19.26 -22.60 -18.11
CA GLU A 334 18.56 -23.20 -19.26
C GLU A 334 17.19 -22.56 -19.44
N ILE A 335 16.85 -22.28 -20.70
CA ILE A 335 15.61 -21.67 -21.13
C ILE A 335 14.98 -22.65 -22.09
N CYS A 336 13.68 -22.93 -21.93
CA CYS A 336 12.90 -23.75 -22.86
C CYS A 336 13.59 -25.08 -23.21
N SER A 337 14.17 -25.73 -22.19
CA SER A 337 14.88 -27.02 -22.30
C SER A 337 15.98 -27.06 -23.37
N GLY A 338 16.50 -25.89 -23.75
CA GLY A 338 17.49 -25.76 -24.84
C GLY A 338 16.92 -25.93 -26.25
N HIS A 339 15.61 -26.04 -26.41
CA HIS A 339 14.92 -26.36 -27.67
C HIS A 339 13.83 -25.34 -28.03
N GLY A 340 14.01 -24.09 -27.60
CA GLY A 340 13.05 -23.03 -27.87
C GLY A 340 13.56 -21.65 -27.49
N THR A 341 12.82 -20.64 -27.96
CA THR A 341 13.03 -19.24 -27.59
C THR A 341 11.98 -18.82 -26.57
N CYS A 342 12.38 -18.09 -25.54
CA CYS A 342 11.44 -17.55 -24.57
C CYS A 342 10.87 -16.20 -25.04
N ASN A 343 9.56 -16.03 -24.93
CA ASN A 343 8.86 -14.78 -25.16
C ASN A 343 7.87 -14.47 -24.02
N TYR A 344 7.08 -13.40 -24.17
CA TYR A 344 6.06 -13.00 -23.18
C TYR A 344 4.98 -14.06 -22.92
N ASN A 345 4.74 -14.96 -23.88
CA ASN A 345 3.72 -16.01 -23.79
C ASN A 345 4.30 -17.39 -23.40
N GLY A 346 5.58 -17.48 -23.06
CA GLY A 346 6.25 -18.72 -22.70
C GLY A 346 7.27 -19.18 -23.74
N CYS A 347 7.49 -20.49 -23.80
CA CYS A 347 8.47 -21.08 -24.70
C CYS A 347 7.88 -21.32 -26.10
N LYS A 348 8.50 -20.74 -27.11
CA LYS A 348 8.27 -21.07 -28.51
C LYS A 348 9.25 -22.16 -28.93
N CYS A 349 8.73 -23.37 -29.13
CA CYS A 349 9.56 -24.53 -29.43
C CYS A 349 10.08 -24.54 -30.86
N GLU A 350 11.31 -25.03 -31.00
CA GLU A 350 11.92 -25.35 -32.28
C GLU A 350 11.19 -26.52 -32.95
N GLU A 351 11.35 -26.63 -34.27
CA GLU A 351 10.76 -27.73 -35.03
C GLU A 351 11.25 -29.09 -34.49
N GLY A 352 10.29 -30.01 -34.26
CA GLY A 352 10.59 -31.31 -33.67
C GLY A 352 10.58 -31.36 -32.14
N TYR A 353 10.21 -30.25 -31.47
CA TYR A 353 10.00 -30.21 -30.03
C TYR A 353 8.63 -29.63 -29.66
N SER A 354 8.08 -30.10 -28.54
CA SER A 354 6.78 -29.69 -27.98
C SER A 354 6.83 -29.73 -26.46
N GLY A 355 5.75 -29.28 -25.82
CA GLY A 355 5.66 -29.11 -24.37
C GLY A 355 5.68 -27.64 -23.97
N VAL A 356 5.34 -27.36 -22.71
CA VAL A 356 5.28 -25.99 -22.17
C VAL A 356 6.66 -25.36 -22.14
N PHE A 357 7.69 -26.19 -22.04
CA PHE A 357 9.09 -25.83 -21.95
C PHE A 357 9.92 -26.46 -23.06
N CYS A 358 9.31 -26.95 -24.14
CA CYS A 358 9.98 -27.64 -25.25
C CYS A 358 10.78 -28.87 -24.82
N GLU A 359 10.29 -29.54 -23.77
CA GLU A 359 10.93 -30.68 -23.12
C GLU A 359 10.69 -32.02 -23.85
N TYR A 360 9.69 -32.07 -24.74
CA TYR A 360 9.33 -33.29 -25.46
C TYR A 360 9.81 -33.22 -26.91
N LYS A 361 10.52 -34.25 -27.35
CA LYS A 361 10.79 -34.45 -28.77
C LYS A 361 9.53 -34.96 -29.46
N ILE A 362 9.07 -34.27 -30.51
CA ILE A 362 7.98 -34.75 -31.35
C ILE A 362 8.48 -35.97 -32.12
N ILE A 363 7.90 -37.13 -31.80
CA ILE A 363 8.17 -38.39 -32.49
C ILE A 363 7.05 -38.61 -33.50
N THR A 364 7.37 -38.52 -34.79
CA THR A 364 6.47 -38.92 -35.88
C THR A 364 6.69 -40.40 -36.19
N CYS A 365 5.65 -41.21 -36.01
CA CYS A 365 5.71 -42.64 -36.33
C CYS A 365 5.51 -42.90 -37.83
N PRO A 366 6.15 -43.95 -38.39
CA PRO A 366 5.89 -44.44 -39.74
C PRO A 366 4.40 -44.82 -39.96
N GLU A 367 3.98 -44.93 -41.23
CA GLU A 367 2.68 -45.52 -41.56
C GLU A 367 2.57 -46.94 -40.95
N ASP A 368 1.40 -47.26 -40.38
CA ASP A 368 1.09 -48.49 -39.61
C ASP A 368 1.66 -48.60 -38.19
N GLU A 369 2.25 -47.53 -37.64
CA GLU A 369 2.65 -47.45 -36.23
C GLU A 369 1.92 -46.33 -35.48
N THR A 370 1.61 -46.58 -34.21
CA THR A 370 1.00 -45.62 -33.29
C THR A 370 2.01 -45.24 -32.22
N PHE A 371 2.10 -43.93 -31.92
CA PHE A 371 2.93 -43.42 -30.85
C PHE A 371 2.31 -43.76 -29.49
N LEU A 372 3.04 -44.47 -28.64
CA LEU A 372 2.63 -44.80 -27.29
C LEU A 372 3.84 -44.80 -26.35
N ASP A 373 3.74 -44.16 -25.18
CA ASP A 373 4.77 -44.13 -24.13
C ASP A 373 6.21 -43.83 -24.62
N GLY A 374 6.36 -42.86 -25.52
CA GLY A 374 7.68 -42.39 -25.97
C GLY A 374 8.33 -43.24 -27.07
N SER A 375 7.60 -44.18 -27.67
CA SER A 375 8.07 -45.02 -28.78
C SER A 375 6.95 -45.31 -29.78
N CYS A 376 7.33 -45.76 -30.98
CA CYS A 376 6.38 -46.19 -32.00
C CYS A 376 6.18 -47.70 -31.92
N TYR A 377 4.92 -48.12 -31.91
CA TYR A 377 4.54 -49.53 -31.88
C TYR A 377 3.58 -49.82 -33.04
N PRO A 378 3.59 -51.04 -33.62
CA PRO A 378 2.61 -51.40 -34.65
C PRO A 378 1.18 -51.13 -34.18
N SER A 379 0.40 -50.42 -35.00
CA SER A 379 -0.97 -50.02 -34.63
C SER A 379 -1.87 -51.22 -34.32
N ALA A 380 -1.63 -52.37 -34.95
CA ALA A 380 -2.33 -53.63 -34.67
C ALA A 380 -2.08 -54.20 -33.25
N CYS A 381 -1.08 -53.69 -32.54
CA CYS A 381 -0.79 -54.06 -31.15
C CYS A 381 -1.21 -52.99 -30.13
N VAL A 382 -1.68 -51.82 -30.60
CA VAL A 382 -2.14 -50.73 -29.72
C VAL A 382 -3.65 -50.82 -29.62
N ILE A 383 -4.15 -51.23 -28.46
CA ILE A 383 -5.58 -51.43 -28.17
C ILE A 383 -5.96 -50.46 -27.06
N ASP A 384 -6.96 -49.61 -27.29
CA ASP A 384 -7.40 -48.56 -26.35
C ASP A 384 -6.24 -47.74 -25.77
N ASN A 385 -5.29 -47.35 -26.63
CA ASN A 385 -4.09 -46.57 -26.28
C ASN A 385 -3.14 -47.29 -25.29
N THR A 386 -3.07 -48.62 -25.36
CA THR A 386 -2.17 -49.46 -24.54
C THR A 386 -1.53 -50.54 -25.40
N LEU A 387 -0.30 -50.96 -25.07
CA LEU A 387 0.37 -52.03 -25.81
C LEU A 387 -0.17 -53.39 -25.35
N CYS A 388 -0.93 -54.07 -26.21
CA CYS A 388 -1.58 -55.36 -25.93
C CYS A 388 -2.27 -55.41 -24.56
N SER A 389 -2.99 -54.33 -24.21
CA SER A 389 -3.73 -54.20 -22.95
C SER A 389 -2.86 -54.30 -21.69
N TYR A 390 -1.56 -54.01 -21.77
CA TYR A 390 -0.53 -54.23 -20.73
C TYR A 390 -0.20 -55.69 -20.39
N PHE A 391 -1.04 -56.64 -20.81
CA PHE A 391 -0.94 -58.05 -20.41
C PHE A 391 -0.40 -58.96 -21.52
N GLY A 392 -0.37 -58.50 -22.76
CA GLY A 392 0.14 -59.25 -23.91
C GLY A 392 1.51 -58.77 -24.39
N GLN A 393 2.14 -59.60 -25.22
CA GLN A 393 3.34 -59.23 -25.96
C GLN A 393 2.98 -58.95 -27.41
N CYS A 394 3.43 -57.82 -27.96
CA CYS A 394 3.32 -57.55 -29.39
C CYS A 394 4.38 -58.36 -30.14
N VAL A 395 3.94 -59.22 -31.04
CA VAL A 395 4.83 -60.08 -31.83
C VAL A 395 4.60 -59.77 -33.30
N LYS A 396 5.69 -59.54 -34.03
CA LYS A 396 5.66 -59.32 -35.48
C LYS A 396 6.04 -60.62 -36.18
N ASP A 397 5.16 -61.11 -37.04
CA ASP A 397 5.43 -62.28 -37.86
C ASP A 397 6.43 -61.91 -38.97
N GLU A 398 7.60 -62.56 -38.99
CA GLU A 398 8.70 -62.24 -39.91
C GLU A 398 8.38 -62.59 -41.38
N VAL A 399 7.40 -63.45 -41.63
CA VAL A 399 7.05 -63.94 -42.97
C VAL A 399 5.97 -63.04 -43.61
N THR A 400 4.99 -62.64 -42.81
CA THR A 400 3.84 -61.82 -43.27
C THR A 400 4.01 -60.34 -42.97
N GLY A 401 4.93 -59.97 -42.09
CA GLY A 401 5.12 -58.60 -41.61
C GLY A 401 4.01 -58.12 -40.67
N THR A 402 3.01 -58.95 -40.37
CA THR A 402 1.84 -58.58 -39.56
C THR A 402 2.16 -58.66 -38.08
N ALA A 403 1.73 -57.66 -37.31
CA ALA A 403 1.89 -57.63 -35.86
C ALA A 403 0.58 -58.02 -35.17
N HIS A 404 0.67 -58.80 -34.10
CA HIS A 404 -0.48 -59.19 -33.28
C HIS A 404 -0.07 -59.37 -31.82
N CYS A 405 -1.04 -59.25 -30.92
CA CYS A 405 -0.85 -59.51 -29.51
C CYS A 405 -0.89 -61.01 -29.20
N VAL A 406 0.07 -61.47 -28.40
CA VAL A 406 0.11 -62.84 -27.86
C VAL A 406 -0.07 -62.76 -26.35
N CYS A 407 -1.08 -63.47 -25.84
CA CYS A 407 -1.39 -63.49 -24.41
C CYS A 407 -0.64 -64.62 -23.69
N GLY A 408 -0.15 -64.32 -22.48
CA GLY A 408 0.43 -65.32 -21.58
C GLY A 408 -0.59 -66.34 -21.05
N LYS A 409 -0.13 -67.26 -20.19
CA LYS A 409 -1.03 -68.25 -19.54
C LYS A 409 -2.00 -67.54 -18.59
N ASN A 410 -3.23 -68.07 -18.47
CA ASN A 410 -4.33 -67.53 -17.64
C ASN A 410 -4.93 -66.18 -18.11
N LEU A 411 -4.64 -65.76 -19.35
CA LEU A 411 -5.23 -64.61 -20.01
C LEU A 411 -6.18 -65.09 -21.12
N LEU A 412 -7.35 -64.46 -21.25
CA LEU A 412 -8.26 -64.64 -22.36
C LEU A 412 -7.85 -63.67 -23.48
N GLN A 413 -7.64 -64.17 -24.70
CA GLN A 413 -7.53 -63.31 -25.87
C GLN A 413 -8.95 -62.98 -26.35
N ALA A 414 -9.33 -61.71 -26.26
CA ALA A 414 -10.62 -61.25 -26.78
C ALA A 414 -10.58 -61.13 -28.31
N SER A 415 -11.73 -60.89 -28.92
CA SER A 415 -11.89 -60.85 -30.37
C SER A 415 -11.15 -59.70 -31.07
N ASP A 416 -10.84 -58.63 -30.34
CA ASP A 416 -10.05 -57.49 -30.80
C ASP A 416 -8.53 -57.69 -30.60
N GLY A 417 -8.12 -58.85 -30.08
CA GLY A 417 -6.73 -59.17 -29.78
C GLY A 417 -6.27 -58.75 -28.38
N SER A 418 -7.13 -58.13 -27.57
CA SER A 418 -6.80 -57.73 -26.20
C SER A 418 -6.55 -58.95 -25.31
N CYS A 419 -5.60 -58.82 -24.37
CA CYS A 419 -5.28 -59.85 -23.41
C CYS A 419 -5.91 -59.49 -22.07
N VAL A 420 -6.89 -60.26 -21.61
CA VAL A 420 -7.68 -59.96 -20.42
C VAL A 420 -7.50 -61.04 -19.35
N PRO A 421 -7.08 -60.71 -18.12
CA PRO A 421 -7.08 -61.65 -17.01
C PRO A 421 -8.48 -62.16 -16.70
N LEU A 422 -8.68 -63.49 -16.69
CA LEU A 422 -10.00 -64.08 -16.42
C LEU A 422 -10.57 -63.68 -15.05
N ALA A 423 -9.72 -63.39 -14.07
CA ALA A 423 -10.12 -62.95 -12.73
C ALA A 423 -10.81 -61.56 -12.72
N CYS A 424 -10.64 -60.77 -13.79
CA CYS A 424 -11.18 -59.42 -13.91
C CYS A 424 -12.44 -59.34 -14.78
N VAL A 425 -12.95 -60.47 -15.27
CA VAL A 425 -14.13 -60.51 -16.14
C VAL A 425 -15.37 -60.87 -15.34
N PHE A 426 -16.33 -59.94 -15.28
CA PHE A 426 -17.62 -60.10 -14.61
C PHE A 426 -18.73 -59.97 -15.64
N ASN A 427 -19.53 -61.03 -15.85
CA ASN A 427 -20.62 -61.07 -16.83
C ASN A 427 -20.23 -60.65 -18.27
N GLY A 428 -18.96 -60.82 -18.66
CA GLY A 428 -18.47 -60.46 -19.99
C GLY A 428 -17.85 -59.06 -20.09
N GLU A 429 -17.85 -58.27 -19.01
CA GLU A 429 -17.20 -56.96 -18.93
C GLU A 429 -15.97 -57.01 -18.02
N VAL A 430 -14.94 -56.22 -18.35
CA VAL A 430 -13.70 -56.15 -17.56
C VAL A 430 -13.85 -55.09 -16.47
N CYS A 431 -13.80 -55.52 -15.20
CA CYS A 431 -13.88 -54.66 -14.01
C CYS A 431 -14.97 -53.55 -14.07
N PRO A 432 -16.25 -53.90 -14.31
CA PRO A 432 -17.31 -52.91 -14.52
C PRO A 432 -17.46 -51.99 -13.32
N GLY A 433 -17.11 -50.72 -13.49
CA GLY A 433 -17.14 -49.72 -12.44
C GLY A 433 -16.06 -49.86 -11.36
N MET A 434 -15.20 -50.87 -11.38
CA MET A 434 -14.26 -51.19 -10.28
C MET A 434 -12.81 -50.73 -10.53
N GLY A 435 -12.56 -50.01 -11.63
CA GLY A 435 -11.23 -49.50 -12.01
C GLY A 435 -10.44 -50.48 -12.90
N PRO A 436 -9.16 -50.22 -13.17
CA PRO A 436 -8.35 -51.09 -14.02
C PRO A 436 -8.07 -52.44 -13.35
N CYS A 437 -8.04 -53.51 -14.14
CA CYS A 437 -7.50 -54.79 -13.70
C CYS A 437 -5.99 -54.63 -13.44
N GLN A 438 -5.48 -55.06 -12.29
CA GLN A 438 -4.06 -54.97 -11.95
C GLN A 438 -3.54 -56.28 -11.35
N LEU A 439 -2.23 -56.50 -11.47
CA LEU A 439 -1.54 -57.64 -10.87
C LEU A 439 -1.29 -57.35 -9.38
N VAL A 440 -1.85 -58.18 -8.50
CA VAL A 440 -1.74 -58.04 -7.04
C VAL A 440 -0.80 -59.09 -6.40
N GLY A 441 -0.37 -60.10 -7.17
CA GLY A 441 0.51 -61.17 -6.71
C GLY A 441 1.27 -61.87 -7.85
N GLN A 442 1.79 -63.07 -7.60
CA GLN A 442 2.32 -63.93 -8.67
C GLN A 442 1.14 -64.54 -9.45
N ASP A 443 0.90 -64.05 -10.67
CA ASP A 443 -0.20 -64.46 -11.56
C ASP A 443 -1.62 -64.26 -10.97
N GLU A 444 -1.78 -63.36 -10.00
CA GLU A 444 -3.06 -63.02 -9.37
C GLU A 444 -3.47 -61.60 -9.73
N TYR A 445 -4.71 -61.44 -10.23
CA TYR A 445 -5.22 -60.19 -10.78
C TYR A 445 -6.52 -59.78 -10.07
N GLU A 446 -6.65 -58.51 -9.75
CA GLU A 446 -7.83 -57.93 -9.10
C GLU A 446 -8.19 -56.58 -9.73
N CYS A 447 -9.48 -56.21 -9.69
CA CYS A 447 -9.92 -54.88 -10.08
C CYS A 447 -9.48 -53.87 -9.03
N TYR A 448 -8.58 -52.97 -9.42
CA TYR A 448 -7.97 -52.02 -8.50
C TYR A 448 -8.73 -50.71 -8.48
N CYS A 449 -9.24 -50.36 -7.29
CA CYS A 449 -9.64 -49.00 -6.97
C CYS A 449 -8.59 -48.37 -6.05
N ASN A 450 -8.04 -47.21 -6.43
CA ASN A 450 -7.04 -46.53 -5.61
C ASN A 450 -7.67 -45.95 -4.33
N TYR A 451 -7.63 -46.71 -3.24
CA TYR A 451 -8.23 -46.32 -1.96
C TYR A 451 -7.65 -45.04 -1.33
N PHE A 452 -6.49 -44.56 -1.79
CA PHE A 452 -5.92 -43.29 -1.34
C PHE A 452 -6.60 -42.06 -1.96
N THR A 453 -7.15 -42.20 -3.17
CA THR A 453 -7.76 -41.07 -3.91
C THR A 453 -9.24 -41.29 -4.23
N SER A 454 -9.72 -42.52 -4.08
CA SER A 454 -11.05 -43.00 -4.45
C SER A 454 -11.55 -44.03 -3.46
N THR A 455 -12.82 -44.40 -3.52
CA THR A 455 -13.37 -45.54 -2.77
C THR A 455 -14.51 -46.18 -3.56
N ILE A 456 -14.88 -47.40 -3.23
CA ILE A 456 -16.03 -48.08 -3.83
C ILE A 456 -17.30 -47.61 -3.10
N VAL A 457 -18.23 -47.01 -3.85
CA VAL A 457 -19.58 -46.65 -3.40
C VAL A 457 -20.56 -47.20 -4.44
N ASP A 458 -21.57 -47.97 -4.00
CA ASP A 458 -22.54 -48.64 -4.88
C ASP A 458 -21.93 -49.46 -6.03
N GLY A 459 -20.80 -50.13 -5.77
CA GLY A 459 -20.09 -50.94 -6.76
C GLY A 459 -19.25 -50.14 -7.78
N GLN A 460 -19.14 -48.82 -7.61
CA GLN A 460 -18.35 -47.94 -8.47
C GLN A 460 -17.15 -47.36 -7.72
N CYS A 461 -15.98 -47.35 -8.34
CA CYS A 461 -14.78 -46.69 -7.85
C CYS A 461 -14.89 -45.19 -8.12
N VAL A 462 -15.26 -44.42 -7.09
CA VAL A 462 -15.49 -42.99 -7.19
C VAL A 462 -14.40 -42.21 -6.46
N PRO A 463 -13.70 -41.26 -7.12
CA PRO A 463 -12.76 -40.35 -6.48
C PRO A 463 -13.37 -39.57 -5.32
N TYR A 464 -12.61 -39.38 -4.22
CA TYR A 464 -13.08 -38.65 -3.04
C TYR A 464 -13.56 -37.22 -3.36
N LYS A 465 -12.99 -36.58 -4.39
CA LYS A 465 -13.38 -35.24 -4.87
C LYS A 465 -14.81 -35.18 -5.44
N TYR A 466 -15.44 -36.31 -5.70
CA TYR A 466 -16.81 -36.43 -6.20
C TYR A 466 -17.77 -37.00 -5.15
N LEU A 467 -17.29 -37.18 -3.92
CA LEU A 467 -18.03 -37.73 -2.81
C LEU A 467 -18.18 -36.67 -1.71
N SER A 468 -19.37 -36.60 -1.12
CA SER A 468 -19.59 -35.90 0.15
C SER A 468 -19.96 -36.91 1.24
N LYS A 469 -20.04 -36.48 2.49
CA LYS A 469 -20.46 -37.34 3.61
C LYS A 469 -21.79 -36.89 4.16
N ASN A 470 -22.71 -37.83 4.36
CA ASN A 470 -23.96 -37.57 5.07
C ASN A 470 -23.72 -37.38 6.58
N ILE A 471 -24.80 -37.09 7.32
CA ILE A 471 -24.75 -36.93 8.78
C ILE A 471 -24.31 -38.19 9.54
N PHE A 472 -24.33 -39.35 8.90
CA PHE A 472 -23.86 -40.63 9.44
C PHE A 472 -22.42 -40.97 9.03
N GLY A 473 -21.77 -40.10 8.26
CA GLY A 473 -20.39 -40.28 7.79
C GLY A 473 -20.26 -41.19 6.57
N GLU A 474 -21.38 -41.61 5.96
CA GLU A 474 -21.40 -42.43 4.75
C GLU A 474 -21.17 -41.55 3.51
N TYR A 475 -20.44 -42.09 2.54
CA TYR A 475 -20.17 -41.38 1.29
C TYR A 475 -21.42 -41.31 0.41
N ILE A 476 -21.73 -40.11 -0.11
CA ILE A 476 -22.76 -39.86 -1.10
C ILE A 476 -22.08 -39.44 -2.40
N ILE A 477 -22.44 -40.11 -3.49
CA ILE A 477 -21.98 -39.79 -4.85
C ILE A 477 -22.62 -38.47 -5.31
N CYS A 478 -21.79 -37.55 -5.83
CA CYS A 478 -22.22 -36.26 -6.40
C CYS A 478 -23.15 -35.48 -5.47
N SER A 479 -22.88 -35.53 -4.17
CA SER A 479 -23.67 -34.90 -3.11
C SER A 479 -25.16 -35.25 -3.09
N GLY A 480 -25.58 -36.31 -3.78
CA GLY A 480 -26.99 -36.67 -3.96
C GLY A 480 -27.72 -35.75 -4.95
N HIS A 481 -26.97 -34.87 -5.64
CA HIS A 481 -27.45 -33.88 -6.58
C HIS A 481 -26.98 -34.17 -8.02
N GLY A 482 -26.68 -35.44 -8.33
CA GLY A 482 -26.31 -35.87 -9.66
C GLY A 482 -25.94 -37.34 -9.72
N ARG A 483 -25.41 -37.75 -10.87
CA ARG A 483 -24.91 -39.12 -11.13
C ARG A 483 -23.44 -39.06 -11.52
N TYR A 484 -22.63 -39.98 -10.97
CA TYR A 484 -21.26 -40.16 -11.45
C TYR A 484 -21.26 -40.91 -12.78
N ASP A 485 -20.63 -40.32 -13.78
CA ASP A 485 -20.53 -40.90 -15.11
C ASP A 485 -19.11 -41.45 -15.35
N LEU A 486 -19.02 -42.77 -15.53
CA LEU A 486 -17.74 -43.49 -15.68
C LEU A 486 -17.02 -43.15 -16.98
N SER A 487 -17.75 -42.80 -18.05
CA SER A 487 -17.17 -42.44 -19.35
C SER A 487 -16.46 -41.08 -19.32
N SER A 488 -17.09 -40.08 -18.71
CA SER A 488 -16.50 -38.75 -18.54
C SER A 488 -15.58 -38.64 -17.32
N GLY A 489 -15.69 -39.58 -16.38
CA GLY A 489 -14.93 -39.56 -15.13
C GLY A 489 -15.32 -38.41 -14.20
N ALA A 490 -16.56 -37.92 -14.29
CA ALA A 490 -17.05 -36.74 -13.57
C ALA A 490 -18.52 -36.90 -13.14
N CYS A 491 -18.96 -36.03 -12.22
CA CYS A 491 -20.37 -35.93 -11.87
C CYS A 491 -21.15 -35.16 -12.95
N VAL A 492 -22.27 -35.75 -13.38
CA VAL A 492 -23.31 -35.05 -14.14
C VAL A 492 -24.36 -34.59 -13.13
N CYS A 493 -24.37 -33.28 -12.87
CA CYS A 493 -25.25 -32.67 -11.87
C CYS A 493 -26.68 -32.50 -12.40
N HIS A 494 -27.65 -32.58 -11.50
CA HIS A 494 -28.99 -32.06 -11.76
C HIS A 494 -28.90 -30.56 -12.08
N ALA A 495 -29.78 -30.05 -12.96
CA ALA A 495 -29.67 -28.70 -13.53
C ALA A 495 -29.58 -27.55 -12.51
N LEU A 496 -30.03 -27.76 -11.26
CA LEU A 496 -29.97 -26.78 -10.18
C LEU A 496 -28.59 -26.70 -9.48
N TYR A 497 -27.71 -27.66 -9.75
CA TYR A 497 -26.45 -27.84 -9.04
C TYR A 497 -25.24 -27.82 -9.98
N SER A 498 -24.10 -27.46 -9.44
CA SER A 498 -22.83 -27.33 -10.14
C SER A 498 -21.66 -27.63 -9.20
N GLY A 499 -20.45 -27.65 -9.74
CA GLY A 499 -19.24 -28.05 -9.01
C GLY A 499 -18.85 -29.50 -9.27
N PRO A 500 -17.63 -29.90 -8.89
CA PRO A 500 -17.09 -31.22 -9.17
C PRO A 500 -17.96 -32.34 -8.57
N SER A 501 -18.54 -32.13 -7.40
CA SER A 501 -19.42 -33.08 -6.70
C SER A 501 -20.87 -32.60 -6.59
N CYS A 502 -21.29 -31.67 -7.45
CA CYS A 502 -22.63 -31.06 -7.44
C CYS A 502 -23.01 -30.40 -6.10
N GLU A 503 -22.02 -29.81 -5.44
CA GLU A 503 -22.16 -29.24 -4.10
C GLU A 503 -22.60 -27.76 -4.10
N PHE A 504 -22.53 -27.08 -5.24
CA PHE A 504 -22.86 -25.66 -5.36
C PHE A 504 -24.16 -25.48 -6.13
N CYS A 505 -24.90 -24.40 -5.85
CA CYS A 505 -26.01 -24.02 -6.70
C CYS A 505 -25.49 -23.56 -8.09
N ALA A 506 -26.21 -23.92 -9.16
CA ALA A 506 -25.86 -23.52 -10.52
C ALA A 506 -26.07 -22.01 -10.75
N GLN A 507 -25.46 -21.46 -11.81
CA GLN A 507 -25.42 -20.02 -12.07
C GLN A 507 -26.82 -19.38 -12.22
N ASP A 508 -27.80 -20.09 -12.80
CA ASP A 508 -29.16 -19.58 -13.04
C ASP A 508 -30.14 -19.92 -11.91
N THR A 509 -29.64 -19.99 -10.68
CA THR A 509 -30.42 -20.31 -9.47
C THR A 509 -30.25 -19.26 -8.38
N VAL A 510 -31.20 -19.24 -7.45
CA VAL A 510 -31.24 -18.38 -6.27
C VAL A 510 -31.24 -19.27 -5.03
N VAL A 511 -30.35 -18.98 -4.09
CA VAL A 511 -30.27 -19.71 -2.81
C VAL A 511 -31.27 -19.11 -1.83
N ILE A 512 -32.22 -19.91 -1.37
CA ILE A 512 -33.20 -19.51 -0.34
C ILE A 512 -33.14 -20.55 0.79
N ASN A 513 -32.78 -20.12 2.00
CA ASN A 513 -32.61 -21.00 3.17
C ASN A 513 -31.67 -22.21 2.97
N GLY A 514 -30.68 -22.08 2.09
CA GLY A 514 -29.71 -23.14 1.81
C GLY A 514 -30.12 -24.13 0.71
N GLU A 515 -31.29 -23.94 0.10
CA GLU A 515 -31.73 -24.71 -1.07
C GLU A 515 -31.62 -23.89 -2.36
N CYS A 516 -31.29 -24.56 -3.46
CA CYS A 516 -31.14 -23.95 -4.77
C CYS A 516 -32.49 -23.96 -5.51
N TYR A 517 -32.98 -22.78 -5.91
CA TYR A 517 -34.19 -22.65 -6.71
C TYR A 517 -33.88 -22.01 -8.06
N PRO A 518 -34.44 -22.51 -9.16
CA PRO A 518 -34.23 -21.89 -10.46
C PRO A 518 -34.89 -20.51 -10.49
N THR A 519 -34.29 -19.58 -11.22
CA THR A 519 -34.84 -18.24 -11.40
C THR A 519 -36.28 -18.24 -11.93
N SER A 520 -36.67 -19.26 -12.72
CA SER A 520 -38.04 -19.47 -13.19
C SER A 520 -39.08 -19.72 -12.09
N CYS A 521 -38.65 -20.09 -10.89
CA CYS A 521 -39.50 -20.36 -9.73
C CYS A 521 -39.41 -19.28 -8.65
N VAL A 522 -38.52 -18.30 -8.77
CA VAL A 522 -38.23 -17.32 -7.72
C VAL A 522 -38.68 -15.93 -8.15
N ASN A 523 -39.38 -15.24 -7.25
CA ASN A 523 -39.90 -13.91 -7.49
C ASN A 523 -39.32 -12.96 -6.45
N ILE A 524 -38.77 -11.84 -6.91
CA ILE A 524 -38.29 -10.77 -6.04
C ILE A 524 -39.43 -9.80 -5.81
N ARG A 525 -39.86 -9.67 -4.55
CA ARG A 525 -40.90 -8.73 -4.12
C ARG A 525 -40.38 -7.29 -4.17
N HIS A 526 -41.30 -6.32 -4.16
CA HIS A 526 -40.95 -4.90 -4.18
C HIS A 526 -40.08 -4.44 -2.99
N ASP A 527 -40.14 -5.15 -1.87
CA ASP A 527 -39.30 -4.91 -0.69
C ASP A 527 -37.90 -5.55 -0.79
N GLY A 528 -37.58 -6.18 -1.93
CA GLY A 528 -36.31 -6.86 -2.17
C GLY A 528 -36.25 -8.31 -1.64
N THR A 529 -37.31 -8.83 -1.05
CA THR A 529 -37.33 -10.22 -0.54
C THR A 529 -37.66 -11.22 -1.64
N ALA A 530 -37.00 -12.39 -1.63
CA ALA A 530 -37.23 -13.47 -2.59
C ALA A 530 -38.30 -14.45 -2.09
N ALA A 531 -39.24 -14.83 -2.94
CA ALA A 531 -40.29 -15.82 -2.67
C ALA A 531 -40.32 -16.91 -3.74
N VAL A 532 -40.33 -18.17 -3.31
CA VAL A 532 -40.52 -19.33 -4.19
C VAL A 532 -41.99 -19.43 -4.55
N CYS A 533 -42.30 -19.39 -5.86
CA CYS A 533 -43.66 -19.50 -6.39
C CYS A 533 -44.68 -18.61 -5.65
N GLY A 534 -44.29 -17.36 -5.37
CA GLY A 534 -45.14 -16.36 -4.70
C GLY A 534 -45.57 -16.71 -3.27
N ASN A 535 -45.04 -17.78 -2.66
CA ASN A 535 -45.54 -18.45 -1.45
C ASN A 535 -46.91 -19.14 -1.60
N TYR A 536 -47.42 -19.28 -2.83
CA TYR A 536 -48.73 -19.91 -3.13
C TYR A 536 -48.61 -21.16 -4.00
N GLY A 537 -47.38 -21.62 -4.26
CA GLY A 537 -47.11 -22.83 -5.01
C GLY A 537 -45.80 -23.49 -4.60
N GLN A 538 -45.49 -24.61 -5.25
CA GLN A 538 -44.27 -25.36 -5.06
C GLN A 538 -43.50 -25.41 -6.38
N CYS A 539 -42.19 -25.21 -6.35
CA CYS A 539 -41.36 -25.41 -7.53
C CYS A 539 -41.21 -26.91 -7.77
N MET A 540 -41.70 -27.40 -8.91
CA MET A 540 -41.68 -28.82 -9.26
C MET A 540 -40.98 -29.04 -10.60
N LEU A 541 -40.36 -30.21 -10.73
CA LEU A 541 -39.79 -30.68 -11.99
C LEU A 541 -40.92 -30.91 -13.01
N LEU A 542 -40.79 -30.33 -14.20
CA LEU A 542 -41.79 -30.45 -15.27
C LEU A 542 -41.77 -31.81 -15.95
N HIS A 543 -40.58 -32.35 -16.23
CA HIS A 543 -40.38 -33.64 -16.88
C HIS A 543 -39.08 -34.32 -16.39
N GLU A 544 -39.16 -35.61 -16.10
CA GLU A 544 -37.97 -36.44 -15.87
C GLU A 544 -37.23 -36.68 -17.19
N THR A 545 -35.99 -36.22 -17.28
CA THR A 545 -35.09 -36.40 -18.42
C THR A 545 -34.08 -37.52 -18.11
N GLN A 546 -33.60 -38.23 -19.13
CA GLN A 546 -32.49 -39.20 -18.95
C GLN A 546 -31.16 -38.50 -18.61
N ASP A 547 -31.05 -37.22 -18.97
CA ASP A 547 -29.92 -36.35 -18.65
C ASP A 547 -30.30 -35.38 -17.51
N PRO A 548 -29.74 -35.55 -16.29
CA PRO A 548 -29.98 -34.68 -15.14
C PRO A 548 -29.72 -33.20 -15.42
N ALA A 549 -28.78 -32.89 -16.32
CA ALA A 549 -28.40 -31.51 -16.64
C ALA A 549 -29.46 -30.77 -17.47
N SER A 550 -30.41 -31.50 -18.06
CA SER A 550 -31.47 -30.96 -18.94
C SER A 550 -32.82 -30.78 -18.26
N GLU A 551 -32.88 -30.96 -16.95
CA GLU A 551 -34.09 -30.82 -16.15
C GLU A 551 -34.65 -29.40 -16.18
N THR A 552 -35.98 -29.29 -16.26
CA THR A 552 -36.69 -28.00 -16.26
C THR A 552 -37.72 -27.95 -15.15
N TYR A 553 -37.83 -26.79 -14.50
CA TYR A 553 -38.62 -26.60 -13.28
C TYR A 553 -39.63 -25.47 -13.45
N SER A 554 -40.82 -25.64 -12.88
CA SER A 554 -41.86 -24.61 -12.86
C SER A 554 -42.67 -24.61 -11.58
N CYS A 555 -43.36 -23.50 -11.32
CA CYS A 555 -44.29 -23.41 -10.21
C CYS A 555 -45.56 -24.23 -10.44
N ALA A 556 -45.89 -25.09 -9.47
CA ALA A 556 -47.18 -25.75 -9.35
C ALA A 556 -48.01 -25.03 -8.28
N CYS A 557 -49.08 -24.36 -8.70
CA CYS A 557 -49.89 -23.51 -7.83
C CYS A 557 -51.00 -24.29 -7.11
N GLN A 558 -51.21 -24.02 -5.82
CA GLN A 558 -52.36 -24.56 -5.09
C GLN A 558 -53.59 -23.65 -5.31
N MET A 559 -54.42 -24.04 -6.29
CA MET A 559 -55.79 -23.58 -6.59
C MET A 559 -56.06 -22.51 -7.67
N TYR A 560 -55.14 -21.75 -8.29
CA TYR A 560 -55.41 -20.93 -9.52
C TYR A 560 -54.16 -20.62 -10.39
N ASP A 561 -54.40 -20.07 -11.60
CA ASP A 561 -53.62 -20.08 -12.86
C ASP A 561 -52.58 -18.95 -13.07
N HIS A 562 -51.67 -19.18 -14.02
CA HIS A 562 -50.44 -18.46 -14.39
C HIS A 562 -50.65 -17.08 -15.03
N GLU A 563 -49.91 -16.08 -14.55
CA GLU A 563 -49.17 -15.20 -15.45
C GLU A 563 -47.68 -15.46 -15.24
N THR A 564 -46.93 -15.71 -16.32
CA THR A 564 -45.45 -15.73 -16.31
C THR A 564 -44.80 -16.64 -15.25
N ASN A 565 -45.34 -17.86 -15.02
CA ASN A 565 -44.81 -18.83 -14.04
C ASN A 565 -44.87 -18.40 -12.56
N LEU A 566 -45.75 -17.47 -12.18
CA LEU A 566 -45.94 -17.01 -10.81
C LEU A 566 -47.30 -17.43 -10.23
N CYS A 567 -47.31 -18.00 -9.04
CA CYS A 567 -48.54 -18.29 -8.30
C CYS A 567 -49.00 -17.06 -7.51
N VAL A 568 -50.22 -16.60 -7.77
CA VAL A 568 -50.80 -15.40 -7.16
C VAL A 568 -52.04 -15.79 -6.33
N SER A 569 -52.21 -15.14 -5.17
CA SER A 569 -53.39 -15.33 -4.31
C SER A 569 -54.68 -14.95 -5.02
N ASN A 570 -55.75 -15.72 -4.81
CA ASN A 570 -57.09 -15.44 -5.33
C ASN A 570 -57.71 -14.15 -4.77
N VAL A 571 -57.18 -13.63 -3.65
CA VAL A 571 -57.56 -12.32 -3.13
C VAL A 571 -57.07 -11.21 -4.07
N CYS A 572 -55.85 -11.36 -4.59
CA CYS A 572 -55.23 -10.40 -5.50
C CYS A 572 -55.68 -10.58 -6.95
N MET A 573 -56.09 -11.80 -7.33
CA MET A 573 -56.61 -12.12 -8.65
C MET A 573 -57.82 -13.07 -8.53
N PRO A 574 -59.05 -12.55 -8.40
CA PRO A 574 -60.24 -13.35 -8.09
C PRO A 574 -60.77 -14.21 -9.26
N PHE A 575 -60.35 -13.94 -10.49
CA PHE A 575 -60.67 -14.76 -11.67
C PHE A 575 -59.43 -14.89 -12.56
N ALA A 576 -59.25 -16.07 -13.14
CA ALA A 576 -58.09 -16.40 -13.96
C ALA A 576 -57.98 -15.47 -15.20
N GLY A 577 -56.77 -14.96 -15.46
CA GLY A 577 -56.50 -14.03 -16.56
C GLY A 577 -56.97 -12.59 -16.32
N GLY A 578 -57.41 -12.24 -15.10
CA GLY A 578 -57.67 -10.85 -14.69
C GLY A 578 -56.39 -10.13 -14.25
N PRO A 579 -56.34 -8.79 -14.30
CA PRO A 579 -55.17 -8.05 -13.84
C PRO A 579 -55.00 -8.18 -12.32
N ILE A 580 -53.76 -8.33 -11.86
CA ILE A 580 -53.41 -8.31 -10.43
C ILE A 580 -53.89 -6.99 -9.81
N CYS A 581 -54.65 -7.07 -8.73
CA CYS A 581 -55.15 -5.90 -7.99
C CYS A 581 -55.85 -4.89 -8.91
N SER A 582 -56.73 -5.40 -9.79
CA SER A 582 -57.49 -4.63 -10.77
C SER A 582 -56.62 -3.81 -11.75
N GLY A 583 -55.31 -4.04 -11.79
CA GLY A 583 -54.34 -3.25 -12.56
C GLY A 583 -53.91 -1.94 -11.89
N HIS A 584 -54.22 -1.77 -10.60
CA HIS A 584 -54.02 -0.53 -9.84
C HIS A 584 -53.26 -0.77 -8.52
N GLY A 585 -52.36 -1.74 -8.54
CA GLY A 585 -51.55 -2.09 -7.39
C GLY A 585 -50.75 -3.36 -7.62
N TYR A 586 -50.10 -3.84 -6.57
CA TYR A 586 -49.37 -5.09 -6.58
C TYR A 586 -49.80 -6.01 -5.44
N CYS A 587 -49.61 -7.32 -5.61
CA CYS A 587 -49.95 -8.31 -4.59
C CYS A 587 -48.77 -8.52 -3.63
N ASP A 588 -48.97 -8.29 -2.34
CA ASP A 588 -47.99 -8.57 -1.29
C ASP A 588 -48.63 -9.31 -0.13
N GLY A 589 -47.98 -10.39 0.31
CA GLY A 589 -48.49 -11.24 1.40
C GLY A 589 -49.90 -11.80 1.18
N GLY A 590 -50.42 -11.78 -0.05
CA GLY A 590 -51.78 -12.23 -0.38
C GLY A 590 -52.85 -11.16 -0.25
N ALA A 591 -52.46 -9.90 -0.15
CA ALA A 591 -53.33 -8.74 -0.18
C ALA A 591 -52.86 -7.74 -1.25
N CYS A 592 -53.78 -6.93 -1.76
CA CYS A 592 -53.44 -5.87 -2.70
C CYS A 592 -52.92 -4.62 -1.98
N VAL A 593 -51.79 -4.12 -2.44
CA VAL A 593 -51.26 -2.81 -2.09
C VAL A 593 -51.59 -1.87 -3.25
N CYS A 594 -52.49 -0.94 -3.01
CA CYS A 594 -53.02 -0.07 -4.06
C CYS A 594 -52.12 1.12 -4.37
N ASP A 595 -52.06 1.44 -5.66
CA ASP A 595 -51.42 2.66 -6.15
C ASP A 595 -52.13 3.90 -5.59
N SER A 596 -51.39 5.00 -5.52
CA SER A 596 -51.91 6.26 -4.99
C SER A 596 -53.17 6.71 -5.74
N GLY A 597 -54.29 6.80 -5.00
CA GLY A 597 -55.59 7.21 -5.55
C GLY A 597 -56.57 6.06 -5.76
N TYR A 598 -56.13 4.80 -5.60
CA TYR A 598 -56.99 3.62 -5.66
C TYR A 598 -57.20 3.00 -4.28
N LEU A 599 -58.40 2.49 -4.03
CA LEU A 599 -58.85 1.91 -2.76
C LEU A 599 -59.65 0.63 -3.01
N GLY A 600 -59.86 -0.16 -1.96
CA GLY A 600 -60.56 -1.44 -2.04
C GLY A 600 -59.66 -2.63 -1.78
N ILE A 601 -60.25 -3.81 -1.63
CA ILE A 601 -59.49 -5.05 -1.33
C ILE A 601 -58.68 -5.53 -2.53
N GLN A 602 -59.03 -5.06 -3.72
CA GLN A 602 -58.45 -5.36 -5.02
C GLN A 602 -58.11 -4.08 -5.79
N CYS A 603 -58.06 -2.93 -5.13
CA CYS A 603 -57.79 -1.62 -5.74
C CYS A 603 -58.79 -1.25 -6.85
N GLU A 604 -60.05 -1.62 -6.63
CA GLU A 604 -61.13 -1.51 -7.60
C GLU A 604 -61.88 -0.16 -7.58
N TYR A 605 -61.57 0.75 -6.64
CA TYR A 605 -62.26 2.03 -6.44
C TYR A 605 -61.37 3.26 -6.51
#